data_AF-A0A2D4K3C1-F1
#
_entry.id   AF-A0A2D4K3C1-F1
#
_cell.length_a   1.000
_cell.length_b   1.000
_cell.length_c   1.000
_cell.angle_alpha   90.00
_cell.angle_beta   90.00
_cell.angle_gamma   90.00
#
_symmetry.space_group_name_H-M   'P 1'
#
loop_
_entity.id
_entity.type
_entity.pdbx_description
1 polymer ?
#
loop_
_entity_poly.entity_id
_entity_poly.type
_entity_poly.pdbx_seq_one_letter_code
_entity_poly.pdbx_strand_id
1 'polypeptide(L)'
;SFLPSFLPSSPPIFICRCFPRRLLLGFFVWLAAPASPQRENFSREVGLLELIGDPPPDQITKIYGPDKSPAYVFRPDANAGQVARYHLPSPFYRDFSLLFYIQSTSDNAGVLFALTDASQSIIYVGVKLSEVKDGKQQIIFYYTEPGSQNSNVAATFTVPSLVNLWTRFALSVRDYNVVLYM
;
A
#
# COMPACT_ATOMS: atom_id res chain seq x y z
N SER A 1 28.44 -7.32 15.17
CA SER A 1 28.40 -8.58 14.40
C SER A 1 26.95 -8.88 14.07
N PHE A 2 26.47 -8.38 12.93
CA PHE A 2 25.12 -8.66 12.43
C PHE A 2 25.22 -9.63 11.24
N LEU A 3 24.38 -10.66 11.29
CA LEU A 3 24.36 -11.85 10.45
C LEU A 3 24.11 -11.55 8.96
N PRO A 4 24.55 -12.47 8.07
CA PRO A 4 24.57 -12.27 6.63
C PRO A 4 23.16 -12.29 6.04
N SER A 5 23.00 -11.47 5.00
CA SER A 5 21.91 -11.41 4.04
C SER A 5 21.40 -12.78 3.61
N PHE A 6 20.34 -13.27 4.27
CA PHE A 6 19.44 -14.28 3.71
C PHE A 6 18.48 -13.57 2.76
N LEU A 7 18.83 -13.56 1.48
CA LEU A 7 17.90 -13.24 0.41
C LEU A 7 16.78 -14.29 0.41
N PRO A 8 15.49 -13.91 0.49
CA PRO A 8 14.41 -14.87 0.32
C PRO A 8 14.53 -15.52 -1.06
N SER A 9 14.38 -16.85 -1.13
CA SER A 9 14.56 -17.68 -2.33
C SER A 9 13.52 -17.43 -3.43
N SER A 10 12.58 -16.50 -3.23
CA SER A 10 11.56 -16.11 -4.20
C SER A 10 11.25 -14.61 -4.07
N PRO A 11 11.06 -13.90 -5.19
CA PRO A 11 10.84 -12.46 -5.16
C PRO A 11 9.44 -12.14 -4.57
N PRO A 12 9.32 -11.07 -3.77
CA PRO A 12 8.02 -10.66 -3.26
C PRO A 12 7.08 -10.20 -4.39
N ILE A 13 5.77 -10.25 -4.16
CA ILE A 13 4.71 -9.87 -5.10
C ILE A 13 3.84 -8.78 -4.46
N PHE A 14 3.53 -7.72 -5.21
CA PHE A 14 2.53 -6.73 -4.83
C PHE A 14 1.13 -7.31 -4.95
N ILE A 15 0.25 -7.06 -3.98
CA ILE A 15 -1.16 -7.38 -4.15
C ILE A 15 -2.05 -6.34 -3.49
N CYS A 16 -3.01 -5.83 -4.25
CA CYS A 16 -4.20 -5.18 -3.71
C CYS A 16 -5.35 -6.20 -3.73
N ARG A 17 -5.67 -6.83 -2.58
CA ARG A 17 -6.86 -7.70 -2.46
C ARG A 17 -8.00 -6.94 -1.79
N CYS A 18 -9.03 -6.62 -2.57
CA CYS A 18 -10.24 -5.97 -2.07
C CYS A 18 -11.41 -6.97 -2.04
N PHE A 19 -12.00 -7.25 -0.88
CA PHE A 19 -13.19 -8.13 -0.74
C PHE A 19 -14.12 -7.59 0.36
N PRO A 20 -15.47 -7.56 0.21
CA PRO A 20 -16.29 -7.36 -0.96
C PRO A 20 -16.68 -5.88 -1.17
N ARG A 21 -16.57 -5.45 -2.43
CA ARG A 21 -17.06 -4.22 -3.08
C ARG A 21 -16.25 -2.91 -2.95
N ARG A 22 -15.81 -2.50 -4.15
CA ARG A 22 -15.33 -1.22 -4.70
C ARG A 22 -14.49 -0.37 -3.74
N LEU A 23 -13.19 -0.41 -3.95
CA LEU A 23 -12.27 0.61 -3.44
C LEU A 23 -11.88 1.49 -4.61
N LEU A 24 -11.94 2.80 -4.43
CA LEU A 24 -11.49 3.80 -5.39
C LEU A 24 -10.17 4.39 -4.94
N LEU A 25 -9.11 4.26 -5.73
CA LEU A 25 -7.79 4.85 -5.45
C LEU A 25 -7.46 5.96 -6.46
N GLY A 26 -7.15 7.17 -6.01
CA GLY A 26 -6.71 8.30 -6.86
C GLY A 26 -5.21 8.61 -6.70
N PHE A 27 -4.55 9.07 -7.76
CA PHE A 27 -3.10 9.37 -7.78
C PHE A 27 -2.84 10.78 -8.33
N PHE A 28 -1.92 11.56 -7.72
CA PHE A 28 -1.30 12.74 -8.34
C PHE A 28 -0.05 13.23 -7.58
N VAL A 29 1.02 13.57 -8.31
CA VAL A 29 2.18 14.38 -7.86
C VAL A 29 2.54 15.38 -8.98
N TRP A 30 2.61 16.68 -8.66
CA TRP A 30 3.47 17.65 -9.36
C TRP A 30 3.68 18.95 -8.57
N LEU A 31 4.94 19.29 -8.27
CA LEU A 31 5.42 20.66 -7.99
C LEU A 31 6.94 20.69 -8.16
N ALA A 32 7.43 21.51 -9.09
CA ALA A 32 8.86 21.73 -9.35
C ALA A 32 9.32 23.09 -8.79
N ALA A 33 10.47 23.11 -8.12
CA ALA A 33 11.24 24.31 -7.74
C ALA A 33 12.76 23.98 -7.69
N PRO A 34 13.66 24.98 -7.81
CA PRO A 34 14.95 24.82 -8.49
C PRO A 34 16.09 24.29 -7.63
N ALA A 35 17.13 23.82 -8.34
CA ALA A 35 18.24 23.01 -7.83
C ALA A 35 19.37 23.78 -7.12
N SER A 36 19.92 23.16 -6.06
CA SER A 36 21.35 23.12 -5.68
C SER A 36 21.54 22.30 -4.38
N PRO A 37 22.77 21.90 -4.00
CA PRO A 37 23.65 20.93 -4.64
C PRO A 37 23.75 19.61 -3.83
N GLN A 38 23.79 18.47 -4.55
CA GLN A 38 24.15 17.11 -4.10
C GLN A 38 23.56 16.65 -2.74
N ARG A 39 22.27 16.29 -2.77
CA ARG A 39 21.63 15.42 -1.77
C ARG A 39 21.41 14.09 -2.45
N GLU A 40 21.94 13.00 -1.90
CA GLU A 40 21.82 11.67 -2.52
C GLU A 40 20.37 11.35 -2.88
N ASN A 41 20.15 10.92 -4.13
CA ASN A 41 18.86 10.57 -4.71
C ASN A 41 18.20 9.41 -3.94
N PHE A 42 17.35 9.70 -2.96
CA PHE A 42 16.59 8.70 -2.20
C PHE A 42 15.07 8.73 -2.39
N SER A 43 14.55 9.40 -3.42
CA SER A 43 13.09 9.49 -3.63
C SER A 43 12.63 8.72 -4.86
N ARG A 44 12.79 7.39 -4.86
CA ARG A 44 12.07 6.53 -5.82
C ARG A 44 10.64 6.37 -5.32
N GLU A 45 9.73 7.07 -5.96
CA GLU A 45 8.29 6.87 -5.78
C GLU A 45 7.82 5.76 -6.71
N VAL A 46 6.98 4.86 -6.21
CA VAL A 46 6.31 3.84 -7.03
C VAL A 46 4.83 4.13 -6.99
N GLY A 47 4.27 4.51 -8.14
CA GLY A 47 2.87 4.88 -8.24
C GLY A 47 1.93 3.70 -8.37
N LEU A 48 0.63 3.92 -8.11
CA LEU A 48 -0.39 2.86 -8.19
C LEU A 48 -0.40 2.14 -9.54
N LEU A 49 -0.26 2.87 -10.65
CA LEU A 49 -0.22 2.29 -11.99
C LEU A 49 0.98 1.36 -12.18
N GLU A 50 2.12 1.68 -11.58
CA GLU A 50 3.27 0.77 -11.58
C GLU A 50 3.03 -0.46 -10.71
N LEU A 51 2.10 -0.41 -9.74
CA LEU A 51 1.77 -1.57 -8.90
C LEU A 51 0.74 -2.50 -9.53
N ILE A 52 -0.20 -1.94 -10.30
CA ILE A 52 -1.30 -2.69 -10.92
C ILE A 52 -1.08 -3.02 -12.40
N GLY A 53 -0.11 -2.35 -13.04
CA GLY A 53 0.13 -2.41 -14.48
C GLY A 53 -0.58 -1.30 -15.26
N ASP A 54 0.00 -0.95 -16.41
CA ASP A 54 -0.59 -0.02 -17.38
C ASP A 54 -0.57 -0.68 -18.78
N PRO A 55 -1.74 -1.03 -19.37
CA PRO A 55 -3.09 -0.78 -18.84
C PRO A 55 -3.42 -1.65 -17.61
N PRO A 56 -4.28 -1.17 -16.69
CA PRO A 56 -4.78 -1.99 -15.59
C PRO A 56 -5.51 -3.24 -16.11
N PRO A 57 -5.48 -4.36 -15.36
CA PRO A 57 -6.21 -5.56 -15.72
C PRO A 57 -7.72 -5.33 -15.69
N ASP A 58 -8.50 -6.14 -16.42
CA ASP A 58 -9.94 -5.95 -16.63
C ASP A 58 -10.76 -5.83 -15.34
N GLN A 59 -10.29 -6.44 -14.24
CA GLN A 59 -10.93 -6.38 -12.93
C GLN A 59 -10.80 -5.00 -12.27
N ILE A 60 -9.92 -4.13 -12.77
CA ILE A 60 -9.73 -2.75 -12.32
C ILE A 60 -10.30 -1.79 -13.36
N THR A 61 -11.33 -1.04 -12.97
CA THR A 61 -11.95 -0.05 -13.86
C THR A 61 -11.47 1.34 -13.51
N LYS A 62 -10.90 2.06 -14.49
CA LYS A 62 -10.61 3.48 -14.36
C LYS A 62 -11.91 4.28 -14.42
N ILE A 63 -12.14 5.13 -13.43
CA ILE A 63 -13.19 6.13 -13.39
C ILE A 63 -12.57 7.51 -13.15
N TYR A 64 -13.40 8.54 -13.07
CA TYR A 64 -12.98 9.88 -12.68
C TYR A 64 -13.64 10.28 -11.37
N GLY A 65 -12.83 10.73 -10.41
CA GLY A 65 -13.27 11.25 -9.12
C GLY A 65 -13.97 12.61 -9.25
N PRO A 66 -14.47 13.16 -8.12
CA PRO A 66 -15.19 14.44 -8.10
C PRO A 66 -14.36 15.62 -8.65
N ASP A 67 -13.04 15.55 -8.52
CA ASP A 67 -12.06 16.53 -8.97
C ASP A 67 -11.58 16.29 -10.43
N LYS A 68 -12.20 15.35 -11.15
CA LYS A 68 -11.77 14.86 -12.47
C LYS A 68 -10.40 14.18 -12.46
N SER A 69 -9.86 13.80 -11.30
CA SER A 69 -8.67 12.96 -11.21
C SER A 69 -9.01 11.51 -11.55
N PRO A 70 -8.10 10.76 -12.19
CA PRO A 70 -8.32 9.34 -12.43
C PRO A 70 -8.38 8.60 -11.09
N ALA A 71 -9.39 7.74 -10.95
CA ALA A 71 -9.52 6.82 -9.84
C ALA A 71 -9.72 5.38 -10.34
N TYR A 72 -9.25 4.40 -9.58
CA TYR A 72 -9.29 2.99 -9.98
C TYR A 72 -10.21 2.20 -9.05
N VAL A 73 -11.28 1.63 -9.61
CA VAL A 73 -12.22 0.76 -8.91
C VAL A 73 -11.71 -0.67 -8.94
N PHE A 74 -11.42 -1.23 -7.78
CA PHE A 74 -11.11 -2.65 -7.63
C PHE A 74 -12.40 -3.46 -7.48
N ARG A 75 -12.67 -4.39 -8.40
CA ARG A 75 -13.75 -5.36 -8.25
C ARG A 75 -13.42 -6.41 -7.18
N PRO A 76 -14.41 -7.13 -6.61
CA PRO A 76 -14.16 -8.15 -5.58
C PRO A 76 -13.21 -9.27 -6.01
N ASP A 77 -13.18 -9.58 -7.30
CA ASP A 77 -12.30 -10.57 -7.92
C ASP A 77 -10.97 -9.96 -8.41
N ALA A 78 -10.74 -8.67 -8.18
CA ALA A 78 -9.50 -8.02 -8.57
C ALA A 78 -8.33 -8.58 -7.75
N ASN A 79 -7.40 -9.20 -8.47
CA ASN A 79 -6.10 -9.57 -7.97
C ASN A 79 -5.06 -8.94 -8.90
N ALA A 80 -4.78 -7.67 -8.66
CA ALA A 80 -3.70 -6.99 -9.37
C ALA A 80 -2.43 -7.19 -8.56
N GLY A 81 -1.52 -7.96 -9.13
CA GLY A 81 -0.23 -8.17 -8.54
C GLY A 81 0.88 -8.26 -9.55
N GLN A 82 2.03 -7.73 -9.17
CA GLN A 82 3.24 -7.70 -9.97
C GLN A 82 4.43 -8.11 -9.11
N VAL A 83 5.47 -8.64 -9.76
CA VAL A 83 6.67 -9.05 -9.04
C VAL A 83 7.39 -7.80 -8.52
N ALA A 84 7.49 -7.68 -7.19
CA ALA A 84 7.91 -6.46 -6.54
C ALA A 84 9.34 -6.03 -6.87
N ARG A 85 10.24 -7.00 -7.15
CA ARG A 85 11.63 -6.73 -7.55
C ARG A 85 11.77 -5.86 -8.81
N TYR A 86 10.72 -5.79 -9.64
CA TYR A 86 10.75 -4.96 -10.85
C TYR A 86 10.49 -3.48 -10.55
N HIS A 87 9.91 -3.15 -9.40
CA HIS A 87 9.53 -1.79 -9.04
C HIS A 87 10.22 -1.28 -7.78
N LEU A 88 10.64 -2.19 -6.90
CA LEU A 88 11.26 -1.88 -5.61
C LEU A 88 12.68 -2.45 -5.50
N PRO A 89 13.55 -1.77 -4.74
CA PRO A 89 14.88 -2.31 -4.45
C PRO A 89 14.79 -3.59 -3.61
N SER A 90 15.85 -4.38 -3.71
CA SER A 90 16.13 -5.51 -2.84
C SER A 90 17.56 -5.36 -2.32
N PRO A 91 17.78 -5.20 -1.00
CA PRO A 91 16.78 -5.21 0.08
C PRO A 91 15.82 -4.01 0.02
N PHE A 92 14.64 -4.19 0.61
CA PHE A 92 13.61 -3.14 0.68
C PHE A 92 14.05 -1.98 1.61
N TYR A 93 13.45 -0.81 1.43
CA TYR A 93 13.76 0.36 2.23
C TYR A 93 13.40 0.14 3.71
N ARG A 94 14.31 0.53 4.61
CA ARG A 94 14.06 0.52 6.06
C ARG A 94 13.13 1.67 6.47
N ASP A 95 13.35 2.85 5.90
CA ASP A 95 12.54 4.04 6.11
C ASP A 95 11.78 4.34 4.82
N PHE A 96 10.46 4.49 4.91
CA PHE A 96 9.60 4.73 3.75
C PHE A 96 8.27 5.34 4.19
N SER A 97 7.53 5.84 3.21
CA SER A 97 6.16 6.31 3.41
C SER A 97 5.21 5.63 2.44
N LEU A 98 4.01 5.33 2.91
CA LEU A 98 2.90 4.85 2.08
C LEU A 98 1.81 5.92 2.08
N LEU A 99 1.45 6.41 0.89
CA LEU A 99 0.43 7.43 0.71
C LEU A 99 -0.80 6.82 0.06
N PHE A 100 -1.96 7.10 0.63
CA PHE A 100 -3.24 6.60 0.14
C PHE A 100 -4.20 7.75 -0.09
N TYR A 101 -4.89 7.72 -1.23
CA TYR A 101 -6.10 8.49 -1.45
C TYR A 101 -7.21 7.55 -1.88
N ILE A 102 -8.09 7.22 -0.93
CA ILE A 102 -9.08 6.16 -1.11
C ILE A 102 -10.50 6.63 -0.82
N GLN A 103 -11.47 5.92 -1.37
CA GLN A 103 -12.83 5.82 -0.84
C GLN A 103 -13.19 4.36 -0.65
N SER A 104 -13.43 3.93 0.58
CA SER A 104 -14.02 2.60 0.85
C SER A 104 -15.50 2.64 0.51
N THR A 105 -16.04 1.65 -0.21
CA THR A 105 -17.50 1.56 -0.46
C THR A 105 -18.18 0.42 0.31
N SER A 106 -17.45 -0.21 1.23
CA SER A 106 -17.95 -1.31 2.04
C SER A 106 -17.51 -1.19 3.49
N ASP A 107 -18.38 -1.68 4.38
CA ASP A 107 -18.10 -1.82 5.80
C ASP A 107 -17.19 -3.01 6.14
N ASN A 108 -16.83 -3.82 5.14
CA ASN A 108 -15.99 -5.00 5.32
C ASN A 108 -14.49 -4.65 5.41
N ALA A 109 -13.72 -5.56 5.99
CA ALA A 109 -12.27 -5.46 6.01
C ALA A 109 -11.68 -5.65 4.60
N GLY A 110 -10.63 -4.88 4.25
CA GLY A 110 -10.00 -4.95 2.93
C GLY A 110 -8.51 -4.61 2.98
N VAL A 111 -7.70 -5.27 2.13
CA VAL A 111 -6.27 -4.97 1.98
C VAL A 111 -6.10 -3.86 0.95
N LEU A 112 -5.49 -2.75 1.35
CA LEU A 112 -5.21 -1.62 0.47
C LEU A 112 -3.92 -1.82 -0.32
N PHE A 113 -2.95 -2.48 0.29
CA PHE A 113 -1.63 -2.72 -0.27
C PHE A 113 -0.95 -3.87 0.49
N ALA A 114 -0.25 -4.75 -0.21
CA ALA A 114 0.61 -5.75 0.41
C ALA A 114 1.80 -6.09 -0.48
N LEU A 115 2.99 -6.14 0.12
CA LEU A 115 4.15 -6.88 -0.34
C LEU A 115 4.11 -8.24 0.32
N THR A 116 4.01 -9.28 -0.50
CA THR A 116 3.87 -10.66 -0.03
C THR A 116 5.00 -11.54 -0.51
N ASP A 117 5.19 -12.69 0.12
CA ASP A 117 5.99 -13.76 -0.47
C ASP A 117 5.30 -14.37 -1.72
N ALA A 118 6.00 -15.22 -2.46
CA ALA A 118 5.47 -15.79 -3.69
C ALA A 118 4.20 -16.66 -3.48
N SER A 119 4.06 -17.28 -2.30
CA SER A 119 2.86 -18.05 -1.95
C SER A 119 1.70 -17.18 -1.46
N GLN A 120 1.93 -15.87 -1.26
CA GLN A 120 0.97 -14.90 -0.76
C GLN A 120 0.45 -15.21 0.65
N SER A 121 1.25 -15.91 1.44
CA SER A 121 0.92 -16.32 2.82
C SER A 121 1.52 -15.39 3.87
N ILE A 122 2.65 -14.75 3.56
CA ILE A 122 3.35 -13.80 4.43
C ILE A 122 3.29 -12.41 3.83
N ILE A 123 2.82 -11.45 4.61
CA ILE A 123 2.84 -10.02 4.29
C ILE A 123 4.11 -9.42 4.91
N TYR A 124 5.08 -9.05 4.09
CA TYR A 124 6.30 -8.36 4.53
C TYR A 124 6.03 -6.90 4.87
N VAL A 125 5.25 -6.21 4.03
CA VAL A 125 4.78 -4.84 4.29
C VAL A 125 3.35 -4.76 3.80
N GLY A 126 2.43 -4.21 4.57
CA GLY A 126 1.05 -4.10 4.10
C GLY A 126 0.18 -3.15 4.90
N VAL A 127 -0.92 -2.74 4.28
CA VAL A 127 -1.93 -1.88 4.89
C VAL A 127 -3.29 -2.49 4.66
N LYS A 128 -4.05 -2.64 5.74
CA LYS A 128 -5.39 -3.21 5.75
C LYS A 128 -6.35 -2.28 6.50
N LEU A 129 -7.55 -2.13 5.99
CA LEU A 129 -8.68 -1.60 6.75
C LEU A 129 -9.43 -2.74 7.44
N SER A 130 -9.79 -2.55 8.70
CA SER A 130 -10.74 -3.44 9.37
C SER A 130 -12.15 -3.25 8.85
N GLU A 131 -13.02 -4.18 9.22
CA GLU A 131 -14.46 -3.95 9.17
C GLU A 131 -14.85 -2.76 10.05
N VAL A 132 -15.98 -2.13 9.73
CA VAL A 132 -16.56 -1.06 10.52
C VAL A 132 -17.19 -1.64 11.78
N LYS A 133 -16.80 -1.10 12.94
CA LYS A 133 -17.40 -1.39 14.24
C LYS A 133 -17.70 -0.08 14.94
N ASP A 134 -18.95 0.11 15.36
CA ASP A 134 -19.40 1.31 16.09
C ASP A 134 -19.00 2.63 15.42
N GLY A 135 -19.14 2.68 14.09
CA GLY A 135 -18.80 3.86 13.28
C GLY A 135 -17.29 4.13 13.16
N LYS A 136 -16.43 3.17 13.55
CA LYS A 136 -14.97 3.27 13.48
C LYS A 136 -14.38 2.17 12.60
N GLN A 137 -13.20 2.44 12.07
CA GLN A 137 -12.36 1.45 11.37
C GLN A 137 -10.93 1.52 11.92
N GLN A 138 -10.16 0.47 11.67
CA GLN A 138 -8.75 0.43 11.98
C GLN A 138 -7.92 0.43 10.69
N ILE A 139 -6.90 1.28 10.63
CA ILE A 139 -5.80 1.18 9.68
C ILE A 139 -4.75 0.29 10.35
N ILE A 140 -4.56 -0.91 9.81
CA ILE A 140 -3.66 -1.93 10.32
C ILE A 140 -2.46 -2.00 9.40
N PHE A 141 -1.28 -1.69 9.95
CA PHE A 141 -0.01 -1.73 9.26
C PHE A 141 0.75 -3.01 9.64
N TYR A 142 1.16 -3.75 8.61
CA TYR A 142 1.97 -4.96 8.73
C TYR A 142 3.41 -4.64 8.36
N TYR A 143 4.34 -5.11 9.19
CA TYR A 143 5.77 -5.13 8.88
C TYR A 143 6.37 -6.42 9.45
N THR A 144 6.83 -7.29 8.58
CA THR A 144 7.31 -8.63 8.92
C THR A 144 8.74 -8.80 8.46
N GLU A 145 9.62 -9.24 9.36
CA GLU A 145 11.01 -9.52 9.01
C GLU A 145 11.12 -10.79 8.14
N PRO A 146 12.05 -10.82 7.17
CA PRO A 146 12.35 -12.03 6.40
C PRO A 146 12.64 -13.24 7.29
N GLY A 147 12.07 -14.40 6.95
CA GLY A 147 12.22 -15.64 7.74
C GLY A 147 11.14 -15.85 8.80
N SER A 148 10.25 -14.89 9.04
CA SER A 148 9.08 -15.09 9.91
C SER A 148 8.12 -16.12 9.32
N GLN A 149 7.52 -16.95 10.18
CA GLN A 149 6.51 -17.95 9.76
C GLN A 149 5.09 -17.37 9.64
N ASN A 150 4.86 -16.17 10.18
CA ASN A 150 3.56 -15.50 10.17
C ASN A 150 3.74 -14.01 9.86
N SER A 151 2.68 -13.39 9.34
CA SER A 151 2.62 -11.94 9.16
C SER A 151 2.53 -11.23 10.52
N ASN A 152 3.25 -10.12 10.70
CA ASN A 152 3.30 -9.35 11.94
C ASN A 152 2.58 -7.99 11.78
N VAL A 153 1.69 -7.68 12.73
CA VAL A 153 1.04 -6.36 12.85
C VAL A 153 1.98 -5.44 13.63
N ALA A 154 2.50 -4.42 12.97
CA ALA A 154 3.44 -3.48 13.55
C ALA A 154 2.76 -2.26 14.17
N ALA A 155 1.61 -1.83 13.64
CA ALA A 155 0.83 -0.74 14.20
C ALA A 155 -0.65 -0.85 13.83
N THR A 156 -1.52 -0.34 14.71
CA THR A 156 -2.97 -0.25 14.47
C THR A 156 -3.46 1.12 14.91
N PHE A 157 -4.14 1.83 14.01
CA PHE A 157 -4.71 3.15 14.27
C PHE A 157 -6.22 3.10 14.13
N THR A 158 -6.95 3.49 15.18
CA THR A 158 -8.42 3.58 15.11
C THR A 158 -8.84 4.96 14.61
N VAL A 159 -9.65 4.98 13.57
CA VAL A 159 -10.15 6.19 12.90
C VAL A 159 -11.68 6.13 12.78
N PRO A 160 -12.37 7.26 12.56
CA PRO A 160 -13.76 7.24 12.11
C PRO A 160 -13.91 6.40 10.84
N SER A 161 -15.11 5.87 10.59
CA SER A 161 -15.40 5.12 9.36
C SER A 161 -15.03 5.93 8.12
N LEU A 162 -14.31 5.30 7.19
CA LEU A 162 -13.90 5.88 5.92
C LEU A 162 -14.88 5.52 4.79
N VAL A 163 -15.99 4.86 5.12
CA VAL A 163 -16.96 4.35 4.15
C VAL A 163 -17.69 5.50 3.49
N ASN A 164 -17.72 5.46 2.16
CA ASN A 164 -18.25 6.48 1.27
C ASN A 164 -17.61 7.87 1.43
N LEU A 165 -16.45 7.96 2.09
CA LEU A 165 -15.68 9.19 2.23
C LEU A 165 -14.37 9.10 1.45
N TRP A 166 -14.07 10.16 0.70
CA TRP A 166 -12.76 10.33 0.11
C TRP A 166 -11.76 10.76 1.20
N THR A 167 -10.81 9.88 1.51
CA THR A 167 -9.84 10.08 2.57
C THR A 167 -8.42 10.02 2.03
N ARG A 168 -7.62 11.01 2.39
CA ARG A 168 -6.17 10.99 2.20
C ARG A 168 -5.53 10.64 3.54
N PHE A 169 -4.58 9.73 3.52
CA PHE A 169 -3.77 9.47 4.69
C PHE A 169 -2.40 8.94 4.27
N ALA A 170 -1.43 9.05 5.16
CA ALA A 170 -0.09 8.53 4.97
C ALA A 170 0.41 7.80 6.20
N LEU A 171 1.15 6.73 5.99
CA LEU A 171 1.94 6.07 7.02
C LEU A 171 3.41 6.38 6.76
N SER A 172 4.09 6.98 7.75
CA SER A 172 5.53 7.19 7.74
C SER A 172 6.18 6.17 8.65
N VAL A 173 7.12 5.40 8.11
CA VAL A 173 7.91 4.41 8.84
C VAL A 173 9.33 4.94 8.93
N ARG A 174 9.81 5.11 10.16
CA ARG A 174 11.19 5.53 10.43
C ARG A 174 11.72 4.82 11.65
N ASP A 175 12.86 4.16 11.50
CA ASP A 175 13.48 3.33 12.53
C ASP A 175 12.53 2.27 13.09
N TYR A 176 11.93 2.53 14.25
CA TYR A 176 10.98 1.64 14.94
C TYR A 176 9.61 2.29 15.16
N ASN A 177 9.37 3.45 14.55
CA ASN A 177 8.15 4.21 14.71
C ASN A 177 7.32 4.20 13.43
N VAL A 178 6.02 4.07 13.62
CA VAL A 178 5.01 4.23 12.58
C VAL A 178 4.12 5.41 12.97
N VAL A 179 4.04 6.41 12.11
CA VAL A 179 3.21 7.60 12.32
C VAL A 179 2.13 7.66 11.24
N LEU A 180 0.89 7.79 11.66
CA LEU A 180 -0.25 8.06 10.79
C LEU A 180 -0.45 9.57 10.63
N TYR A 181 -0.59 10.02 9.39
CA TYR A 181 -1.02 11.37 9.01
C TYR A 181 -2.37 11.25 8.30
N MET A 182 -3.34 12.08 8.68
CA MET A 182 -4.71 12.12 8.14
C MET A 182 -5.00 13.49 7.52
#